data_AF-B9TDK3-F1
#
_entry.id   AF-B9TDK3-F1
#
_cell.length_a   1.000
_cell.length_b   1.000
_cell.length_c   1.000
_cell.angle_alpha   90.00
_cell.angle_beta   90.00
_cell.angle_gamma   90.00
#
_symmetry.space_group_name_H-M   'P 1'
#
loop_
_entity.id
_entity.type
_entity.pdbx_description
1 polymer ?
#
loop_
_entity_poly.entity_id
_entity_poly.type
_entity_poly.pdbx_seq_one_letter_code
_entity_poly.pdbx_strand_id
1 'polypeptide(L)'
;MIFDEVDVGIGGGVAEVVGKLLSQLGQHRQVLVITHLAQVAAQAQQHWQVSKSEQQGTTLSRIRTLDASERVEEVARMLGGLQITETTRDHAREMLQANLA
;
A
#
# COMPACT_ATOMS: atom_id res chain seq x y z
N MET A 1 16.14 -3.61 5.56
CA MET A 1 16.41 -2.41 4.74
C MET A 1 15.19 -1.50 4.82
N ILE A 2 15.36 -0.19 4.83
CA ILE A 2 14.26 0.77 4.91
C ILE A 2 14.37 1.67 3.68
N PHE A 3 13.26 1.79 2.97
CA PHE A 3 13.13 2.75 1.88
C PHE A 3 11.96 3.67 2.17
N ASP A 4 12.21 4.96 2.04
CA ASP A 4 11.21 6.02 2.15
C ASP A 4 11.08 6.65 0.76
N GLU A 5 9.84 6.97 0.36
CA GLU A 5 9.58 7.69 -0.89
C GLU A 5 10.20 7.05 -2.15
N VAL A 6 10.24 5.71 -2.22
CA VAL A 6 10.69 4.96 -3.44
C VAL A 6 9.86 5.26 -4.68
N ASP A 7 8.72 5.92 -4.48
CA ASP A 7 7.73 6.28 -5.48
C ASP A 7 7.83 7.73 -6.01
N VAL A 8 8.83 8.51 -5.58
CA VAL A 8 8.98 9.89 -6.08
C VAL A 8 9.32 9.91 -7.57
N GLY A 9 8.47 10.59 -8.33
CA GLY A 9 8.66 10.80 -9.77
C GLY A 9 8.31 9.60 -10.65
N ILE A 10 7.72 8.54 -10.08
CA ILE A 10 7.28 7.35 -10.83
C ILE A 10 5.77 7.13 -10.70
N GLY A 11 5.18 6.41 -11.66
CA GLY A 11 3.76 6.08 -11.67
C GLY A 11 3.43 5.00 -12.71
N GLY A 12 2.19 4.51 -12.68
CA GLY A 12 1.73 3.48 -13.62
C GLY A 12 2.59 2.21 -13.56
N GLY A 13 2.93 1.65 -14.73
CA GLY A 13 3.68 0.41 -14.83
C GLY A 13 5.10 0.46 -14.23
N VAL A 14 5.73 1.64 -14.17
CA VAL A 14 7.06 1.77 -13.53
C VAL A 14 6.96 1.48 -12.03
N ALA A 15 5.94 2.03 -11.37
CA ALA A 15 5.70 1.80 -9.94
C ALA A 15 5.38 0.32 -9.65
N GLU A 16 4.67 -0.35 -10.56
CA GLU A 16 4.39 -1.78 -10.46
C GLU A 16 5.68 -2.61 -10.51
N VAL A 17 6.58 -2.31 -11.46
CA VAL A 17 7.88 -3.00 -11.58
C VAL A 17 8.73 -2.78 -10.32
N VAL A 18 8.78 -1.54 -9.81
CA VAL A 18 9.50 -1.23 -8.55
C VAL A 18 8.93 -2.03 -7.38
N GLY A 19 7.60 -2.08 -7.24
CA GLY A 19 6.95 -2.89 -6.20
C GLY A 19 7.31 -4.38 -6.30
N LYS A 20 7.33 -4.95 -7.51
CA LYS A 20 7.75 -6.35 -7.75
C LYS A 20 9.21 -6.58 -7.35
N LEU A 21 10.12 -5.67 -7.68
CA LEU A 21 11.54 -5.76 -7.29
C LEU A 21 11.71 -5.69 -5.77
N LEU A 22 10.97 -4.83 -5.09
CA LEU A 22 10.98 -4.73 -3.62
C LEU A 22 10.43 -6.01 -2.97
N SER A 23 9.38 -6.59 -3.54
CA SER A 23 8.81 -7.87 -3.09
C SER A 23 9.80 -9.03 -3.27
N GLN A 24 10.47 -9.12 -4.42
CA GLN A 24 11.53 -10.10 -4.66
C GLN A 24 12.69 -9.96 -3.67
N LEU A 25 13.13 -8.73 -3.39
CA LEU A 25 14.14 -8.48 -2.35
C LEU A 25 13.65 -8.92 -0.96
N GLY A 26 12.35 -8.71 -0.70
CA GLY A 26 11.62 -9.14 0.50
C GLY A 26 11.67 -10.64 0.78
N GLN A 27 11.82 -11.47 -0.26
CA GLN A 27 11.93 -12.92 -0.13
C GLN A 27 13.23 -13.36 0.58
N HIS A 28 14.26 -12.52 0.55
CA HIS A 28 15.57 -12.84 1.12
C HIS A 28 15.91 -12.01 2.36
N ARG A 29 15.27 -10.84 2.53
CA ARG A 29 15.54 -9.90 3.63
C ARG A 29 14.29 -9.13 4.00
N GLN A 30 14.20 -8.69 5.25
CA GLN A 30 13.14 -7.77 5.65
C GLN A 30 13.33 -6.40 4.98
N VAL A 31 12.31 -5.97 4.23
CA VAL A 31 12.23 -4.66 3.57
C VAL A 31 11.04 -3.90 4.14
N LEU A 32 11.28 -2.67 4.60
CA LEU A 32 10.25 -1.73 5.02
C LEU A 32 10.17 -0.62 3.98
N VAL A 33 8.97 -0.34 3.49
CA VAL A 33 8.71 0.66 2.45
C VAL A 33 7.61 1.61 2.95
N ILE A 34 7.87 2.90 2.87
CA ILE A 34 6.85 3.95 3.04
C ILE A 34 6.47 4.42 1.63
N THR A 35 5.19 4.36 1.29
CA THR A 35 4.69 4.66 -0.05
C THR A 35 3.26 5.17 -0.02
N HIS A 36 2.92 6.01 -0.99
CA HIS A 36 1.55 6.45 -1.28
C HIS A 36 0.98 5.82 -2.56
N LEU A 37 1.76 5.02 -3.29
CA LEU A 37 1.32 4.35 -4.52
C LEU A 37 0.69 2.98 -4.23
N ALA A 38 -0.55 2.81 -4.71
CA ALA A 38 -1.28 1.55 -4.62
C ALA A 38 -0.51 0.39 -5.25
N GLN A 39 0.20 0.65 -6.36
CA GLN A 39 1.01 -0.34 -7.09
C GLN A 39 2.13 -0.92 -6.24
N VAL A 40 2.77 -0.11 -5.40
CA VAL A 40 3.85 -0.56 -4.51
C VAL A 40 3.25 -1.26 -3.29
N ALA A 41 2.25 -0.64 -2.65
CA ALA A 41 1.61 -1.19 -1.46
C ALA A 41 0.96 -2.56 -1.70
N ALA A 42 0.39 -2.79 -2.89
CA ALA A 42 -0.24 -4.06 -3.25
C ALA A 42 0.77 -5.23 -3.20
N GLN A 43 2.04 -5.00 -3.52
CA GLN A 43 3.10 -6.01 -3.62
C GLN A 43 3.63 -6.50 -2.26
N ALA A 44 3.27 -5.83 -1.16
CA ALA A 44 3.77 -6.14 0.17
C ALA A 44 3.14 -7.42 0.74
N GLN A 45 3.92 -8.21 1.49
CA GLN A 45 3.38 -9.37 2.23
C GLN A 45 2.54 -8.93 3.43
N GLN A 46 2.89 -7.79 4.05
CA GLN A 46 2.18 -7.18 5.17
C GLN A 46 1.91 -5.71 4.83
N HIS A 47 0.69 -5.24 5.08
CA HIS A 47 0.31 -3.85 4.81
C HIS A 47 -0.07 -3.17 6.12
N TRP A 48 0.66 -2.12 6.47
CA TRP A 48 0.41 -1.32 7.66
C TRP A 48 -0.12 0.04 7.23
N GLN A 49 -1.21 0.46 7.86
CA GLN A 49 -1.77 1.79 7.65
C GLN A 49 -1.26 2.72 8.75
N VAL A 50 -0.79 3.90 8.33
CA VAL A 50 -0.50 5.02 9.22
C VAL A 50 -1.62 6.05 9.09
N SER A 51 -2.23 6.43 10.21
CA SER A 51 -3.29 7.45 10.26
C SER A 51 -3.04 8.44 11.40
N LYS A 52 -3.68 9.60 11.31
CA LYS A 52 -3.70 10.59 12.39
C LYS A 52 -5.03 10.48 13.14
N SER A 53 -4.99 10.55 14.46
CA SER A 53 -6.17 10.62 15.33
C SER A 53 -6.00 11.72 16.35
N GLU A 54 -7.02 12.53 16.60
CA GLU A 54 -7.00 13.52 17.67
C GLU A 54 -7.43 12.89 19.00
N GLN A 55 -6.64 13.10 20.05
CA GLN A 55 -6.95 12.70 21.41
C GLN A 55 -6.70 13.89 22.33
N GLN A 56 -7.75 14.35 23.03
CA GLN A 56 -7.66 15.48 23.98
C GLN A 56 -7.02 16.74 23.37
N GLY A 57 -7.36 17.06 22.11
CA GLY A 57 -6.81 18.22 21.39
C GLY A 57 -5.38 18.04 20.87
N THR A 58 -4.79 16.85 20.99
CA THR A 58 -3.47 16.52 20.45
C THR A 58 -3.59 15.54 19.28
N THR A 59 -2.98 15.86 18.14
CA THR A 59 -2.88 14.92 17.01
C THR A 59 -1.82 13.87 17.28
N LEU A 60 -2.22 12.60 17.30
CA LEU A 60 -1.34 11.44 17.47
C LEU A 60 -1.31 10.60 16.18
N SER A 61 -0.15 10.03 15.88
CA SER A 61 0.00 9.02 14.82
C SER A 61 -0.38 7.65 15.34
N ARG A 62 -1.20 6.91 14.58
CA ARG A 62 -1.56 5.53 14.84
C ARG A 62 -1.10 4.65 13.69
N ILE A 63 -0.52 3.51 14.03
CA ILE A 63 -0.12 2.49 13.07
C ILE A 63 -0.89 1.23 13.39
N ARG A 64 -1.46 0.58 12.37
CA ARG A 64 -2.15 -0.71 12.51
C ARG A 64 -1.87 -1.60 11.31
N THR A 65 -1.87 -2.91 11.55
CA THR A 65 -1.87 -3.91 10.48
C THR A 65 -3.25 -3.96 9.82
N LEU A 66 -3.28 -4.26 8.52
CA LEU A 66 -4.51 -4.47 7.76
C LEU A 66 -4.72 -5.96 7.47
N ASP A 67 -5.94 -6.45 7.69
CA ASP A 67 -6.35 -7.76 7.20
C ASP A 67 -6.61 -7.77 5.69
N ALA A 68 -6.95 -8.94 5.12
CA ALA A 68 -7.14 -9.08 3.68
C ALA A 68 -8.25 -8.18 3.11
N SER A 69 -9.36 -8.00 3.83
CA SER A 69 -10.47 -7.15 3.41
C SER A 69 -10.15 -5.67 3.58
N GLU A 70 -9.51 -5.31 4.68
CA GLU A 70 -9.05 -3.95 4.95
C GLU A 70 -7.96 -3.51 3.95
N ARG A 71 -7.13 -4.45 3.48
CA ARG A 71 -6.15 -4.20 2.42
C ARG A 71 -6.83 -3.81 1.12
N VAL A 72 -7.94 -4.45 0.74
CA VAL A 72 -8.71 -4.09 -0.46
C VAL A 72 -9.23 -2.67 -0.32
N GLU A 73 -9.83 -2.33 0.83
CA GLU A 73 -10.34 -0.98 1.08
C GLU A 73 -9.24 0.09 1.05
N GLU A 74 -8.08 -0.18 1.64
CA GLU A 74 -6.98 0.78 1.66
C GLU A 74 -6.37 0.97 0.26
N VAL A 75 -6.16 -0.10 -0.50
CA VAL A 75 -5.68 -0.01 -1.88
C VAL A 75 -6.72 0.72 -2.74
N ALA A 76 -8.01 0.44 -2.57
CA ALA A 76 -9.07 1.15 -3.26
C ALA A 76 -9.10 2.64 -2.91
N ARG A 77 -8.87 3.00 -1.63
CA ARG A 77 -8.71 4.39 -1.18
C ARG A 77 -7.51 5.06 -1.83
N MET A 78 -6.38 4.37 -1.95
CA MET A 78 -5.17 4.89 -2.61
C MET A 78 -5.40 5.12 -4.12
N LEU A 79 -6.24 4.31 -4.76
CA LEU A 79 -6.59 4.43 -6.19
C LEU A 79 -7.66 5.51 -6.46
N GLY A 80 -8.78 5.48 -5.73
CA GLY A 80 -9.96 6.32 -5.98
C GLY A 80 -10.00 7.62 -5.17
N GLY A 81 -9.06 7.80 -4.24
CA GLY A 81 -9.00 8.96 -3.36
C GLY A 81 -10.21 9.04 -2.43
N LEU A 82 -11.02 10.11 -2.59
CA LEU A 82 -12.16 10.40 -1.70
C LEU A 82 -13.42 9.59 -2.05
N GLN A 83 -13.53 9.07 -3.28
CA GLN A 83 -14.72 8.37 -3.77
C GLN A 83 -14.37 6.90 -4.04
N ILE A 84 -14.69 6.03 -3.07
CA ILE A 84 -14.43 4.60 -3.19
C ILE A 84 -15.68 3.91 -3.77
N THR A 85 -15.63 3.61 -5.06
CA THR A 85 -16.70 2.90 -5.78
C THR A 85 -16.46 1.39 -5.80
N GLU A 86 -17.47 0.60 -6.19
CA GLU A 86 -17.26 -0.85 -6.38
C GLU A 86 -16.22 -1.13 -7.47
N THR A 87 -16.23 -0.37 -8.56
CA THR A 87 -15.20 -0.47 -9.62
C THR A 87 -13.79 -0.23 -9.10
N THR A 88 -13.64 0.70 -8.15
CA THR A 88 -12.34 0.94 -7.49
C THR A 88 -11.91 -0.24 -6.61
N ARG A 89 -12.87 -0.88 -5.92
CA ARG A 89 -12.62 -2.11 -5.13
C ARG A 89 -12.26 -3.28 -6.01
N ASP A 90 -12.93 -3.46 -7.15
CA ASP A 90 -12.62 -4.50 -8.12
C ASP A 90 -11.18 -4.35 -8.63
N HIS A 91 -10.79 -3.14 -9.03
CA HIS A 91 -9.41 -2.88 -9.43
C HIS A 91 -8.39 -3.17 -8.30
N ALA A 92 -8.72 -2.79 -7.06
CA ALA A 92 -7.87 -3.11 -5.91
C ALA A 92 -7.73 -4.63 -5.67
N ARG A 93 -8.82 -5.39 -5.83
CA ARG A 93 -8.79 -6.86 -5.74
C ARG A 93 -7.92 -7.47 -6.83
N GLU A 94 -8.04 -7.00 -8.07
CA GLU A 94 -7.20 -7.44 -9.19
C GLU A 94 -5.70 -7.22 -8.89
N MET A 95 -5.34 -6.03 -8.41
CA MET A 95 -3.96 -5.70 -8.03
C MET A 95 -3.41 -6.57 -6.91
N LEU A 96 -4.25 -6.93 -5.92
CA LEU A 96 -3.86 -7.77 -4.79
C LEU A 96 -3.78 -9.27 -5.17
N GLN A 97 -4.65 -9.73 -6.08
CA GLN A 97 -4.65 -11.11 -6.58
C GLN A 97 -3.47 -11.41 -7.51
N ALA A 98 -3.04 -10.43 -8.30
CA ALA A 98 -1.87 -10.56 -9.17
C ALA A 98 -0.57 -10.91 -8.43
N ASN A 99 -0.56 -10.81 -7.09
CA ASN A 99 0.60 -11.05 -6.23
C ASN A 99 0.56 -12.41 -5.52
N LEU A 100 -0.39 -13.29 -5.89
CA LEU A 100 -0.50 -14.67 -5.39
C LEU A 100 0.20 -15.71 -6.30
N ALA A 101 1.05 -15.27 -7.23
CA ALA A 101 1.83 -16.14 -8.13
C ALA A 101 3.31 -16.22 -7.73
#